data_AF-L8XYU2-F1
#
_entry.id   AF-L8XYU2-F1
#
_cell.length_a   1.000
_cell.length_b   1.000
_cell.length_c   1.000
_cell.angle_alpha   90.00
_cell.angle_beta   90.00
_cell.angle_gamma   90.00
#
_symmetry.space_group_name_H-M   'P 1'
#
loop_
_entity.id
_entity.type
_entity.pdbx_description
1 polymer ?
#
loop_
_entity_poly.entity_id
_entity_poly.type
_entity_poly.pdbx_seq_one_letter_code
_entity_poly.pdbx_strand_id
1 'polypeptide(L)'
;MIALIQRVNHASVKVDGKTIGAIDAGLLAFVAIEKHDTPQTVEKMVEKIIHYRIFSDDAGKMNRSLQDTAGGLLLVSQFTLLANTDKGRRPSFTDSPPVEMSIALYEHSIMHAKTLLQTVAQGEFGADMKVSLENDGPVTFWLEV
;
A
#
# COMPACT_ATOMS: atom_id res chain seq x y z
N MET A 1 -6.92 8.02 5.73
CA MET A 1 -6.42 7.05 4.73
C MET A 1 -5.97 5.81 5.45
N ILE A 2 -6.21 4.62 4.89
CA ILE A 2 -5.78 3.34 5.47
C ILE A 2 -4.72 2.69 4.59
N ALA A 3 -3.70 2.11 5.22
CA ALA A 3 -2.72 1.25 4.54
C ALA A 3 -2.45 -0.01 5.35
N LEU A 4 -2.63 -1.17 4.71
CA LEU A 4 -2.12 -2.45 5.20
C LEU A 4 -0.80 -2.73 4.48
N ILE A 5 0.30 -2.61 5.21
CA ILE A 5 1.65 -2.82 4.67
C ILE A 5 2.18 -4.19 5.05
N GLN A 6 2.91 -4.81 4.13
CA GLN A 6 3.55 -6.11 4.31
C GLN A 6 5.00 -6.00 3.86
N ARG A 7 5.92 -6.47 4.72
CA ARG A 7 7.33 -6.63 4.34
C ARG A 7 7.45 -7.82 3.41
N VAL A 8 8.10 -7.65 2.27
CA VAL A 8 8.18 -8.68 1.24
C VAL A 8 9.60 -8.91 0.76
N ASN A 9 9.94 -10.16 0.46
CA ASN A 9 11.15 -10.51 -0.30
C ASN A 9 10.99 -10.20 -1.79
N HIS A 10 9.76 -10.27 -2.29
CA HIS A 10 9.34 -9.81 -3.60
C HIS A 10 7.80 -9.68 -3.65
N ALA A 11 7.29 -8.82 -4.52
CA ALA A 11 5.86 -8.73 -4.81
C ALA A 11 5.59 -8.29 -6.25
N SER A 12 4.48 -8.75 -6.82
CA SER A 12 4.05 -8.37 -8.15
C SER A 12 2.54 -8.35 -8.29
N VAL A 13 2.06 -7.62 -9.29
CA VAL A 13 0.64 -7.52 -9.62
C VAL A 13 0.45 -7.78 -11.12
N LYS A 14 -0.57 -8.58 -11.43
CA LYS A 14 -0.95 -8.94 -12.80
C LYS A 14 -2.38 -8.54 -13.10
N VAL A 15 -2.62 -8.12 -14.34
CA VAL A 15 -3.95 -7.93 -14.95
C VAL A 15 -3.95 -8.73 -16.26
N ASP A 16 -4.99 -9.52 -16.51
CA ASP A 16 -5.10 -10.40 -17.68
C ASP A 16 -3.85 -11.27 -17.93
N GLY A 17 -3.26 -11.78 -16.84
CA GLY A 17 -2.05 -12.62 -16.86
C GLY A 17 -0.73 -11.88 -17.11
N LYS A 18 -0.76 -10.58 -17.41
CA LYS A 18 0.43 -9.75 -17.65
C LYS A 18 0.84 -9.02 -16.37
N THR A 19 2.13 -9.06 -16.03
CA THR A 19 2.68 -8.27 -14.92
C THR A 19 2.69 -6.79 -15.29
N ILE A 20 2.00 -5.97 -14.50
CA ILE A 20 1.94 -4.51 -14.68
C ILE A 20 2.80 -3.76 -13.65
N GLY A 21 3.18 -4.42 -12.55
CA GLY A 21 4.05 -3.88 -11.52
C GLY A 21 4.73 -4.99 -10.74
N ALA A 22 5.99 -4.80 -10.38
CA ALA A 22 6.75 -5.73 -9.56
C ALA A 22 7.87 -5.00 -8.79
N ILE A 23 8.20 -5.54 -7.63
CA ILE A 23 9.34 -5.15 -6.82
C ILE A 23 10.07 -6.40 -6.32
N ASP A 24 11.38 -6.27 -6.10
CA ASP A 24 12.14 -7.20 -5.29
C ASP A 24 11.86 -6.92 -3.79
N ALA A 25 12.87 -7.00 -2.92
CA ALA A 25 12.69 -6.76 -1.49
C ALA A 25 12.16 -5.34 -1.21
N GLY A 26 11.19 -5.25 -0.30
CA GLY A 26 10.56 -3.96 0.01
C GLY A 26 9.22 -4.09 0.73
N LEU A 27 8.28 -3.21 0.39
CA LEU A 27 6.92 -3.18 0.95
C LEU A 27 5.86 -3.35 -0.14
N LEU A 28 4.92 -4.25 0.10
CA LEU A 28 3.60 -4.21 -0.54
C LEU A 28 2.67 -3.39 0.36
N ALA A 29 2.03 -2.38 -0.20
CA ALA A 29 1.07 -1.54 0.50
C ALA A 29 -0.30 -1.64 -0.19
N PHE A 30 -1.25 -2.30 0.47
CA PHE A 30 -2.66 -2.21 0.12
C PHE A 30 -3.22 -0.92 0.72
N VAL A 31 -3.71 -0.02 -0.12
CA VAL A 31 -4.15 1.32 0.31
C VAL A 31 -5.63 1.54 0.02
N ALA A 32 -6.32 2.18 0.96
CA ALA A 32 -7.71 2.60 0.80
C ALA A 32 -7.86 4.08 1.12
N ILE A 33 -8.55 4.77 0.22
CA ILE A 33 -8.91 6.17 0.36
C ILE A 33 -10.22 6.24 1.15
N GLU A 34 -10.28 7.10 2.16
CA GLU A 34 -11.46 7.38 2.96
C GLU A 34 -12.19 8.63 2.47
N LYS A 35 -13.48 8.76 2.82
CA LYS A 35 -14.37 9.85 2.39
C LYS A 35 -13.85 11.26 2.68
N HIS A 36 -13.03 11.41 3.71
CA HIS A 36 -12.48 12.69 4.17
C HIS A 36 -10.99 12.85 3.88
N ASP A 37 -10.40 11.93 3.11
CA ASP A 37 -9.02 12.05 2.72
C ASP A 37 -8.80 13.25 1.80
N THR A 38 -7.61 13.83 1.92
CA THR A 38 -7.14 14.95 1.13
C THR A 38 -5.76 14.62 0.55
N PRO A 39 -5.25 15.38 -0.43
CA PRO A 39 -3.87 15.22 -0.88
C PRO A 39 -2.86 15.23 0.27
N GLN A 40 -3.07 16.06 1.30
CA GLN A 40 -2.21 16.12 2.49
C GLN A 40 -2.30 14.83 3.34
N THR A 41 -3.50 14.23 3.45
CA THR A 41 -3.68 12.94 4.11
C THR A 41 -2.91 11.84 3.39
N VAL A 42 -2.94 11.86 2.05
CA VAL A 42 -2.21 10.91 1.20
C VAL A 42 -0.70 11.07 1.35
N GLU A 43 -0.19 12.30 1.27
CA GLU A 43 1.24 12.60 1.45
C GLU A 43 1.73 12.09 2.81
N LYS A 44 1.00 12.41 3.88
CA LYS A 44 1.30 11.94 5.25
C LYS A 44 1.30 10.42 5.36
N MET A 45 0.37 9.72 4.71
CA MET A 45 0.34 8.25 4.72
C MET A 45 1.54 7.68 3.97
N VAL A 46 1.85 8.19 2.77
CA VAL A 46 2.99 7.74 1.97
C VAL A 46 4.30 7.95 2.71
N GLU A 47 4.51 9.13 3.30
CA GLU A 47 5.67 9.38 4.16
C GLU A 47 5.71 8.41 5.35
N LYS A 48 4.57 8.15 6.00
CA LYS A 48 4.49 7.20 7.11
C LYS A 48 4.88 5.78 6.68
N ILE A 49 4.45 5.31 5.51
CA ILE A 49 4.82 3.99 4.95
C ILE A 49 6.32 3.93 4.68
N ILE A 50 6.87 4.92 3.99
CA ILE A 50 8.27 4.94 3.55
C ILE A 50 9.23 4.96 4.73
N HIS A 51 8.92 5.75 5.76
CA HIS A 51 9.76 5.92 6.94
C HIS A 51 9.43 4.96 8.08
N TYR A 52 8.44 4.06 7.92
CA TYR A 52 8.05 3.11 8.97
C TYR A 52 9.20 2.13 9.25
N ARG A 53 9.62 2.02 10.51
CA ARG A 53 10.71 1.13 10.92
C ARG A 53 10.23 -0.32 11.01
N ILE A 54 10.37 -1.05 9.92
CA ILE A 54 9.84 -2.41 9.72
C ILE A 54 10.92 -3.41 9.27
N PHE A 55 12.07 -2.93 8.82
CA PHE A 55 13.20 -3.74 8.38
C PHE A 55 14.24 -3.90 9.49
N SER A 56 14.92 -5.05 9.50
CA SER A 56 15.96 -5.35 10.49
C SER A 56 17.24 -4.55 10.23
N ASP A 57 17.86 -4.06 11.30
CA ASP A 57 19.23 -3.57 11.30
C ASP A 57 20.26 -4.72 11.39
N ASP A 58 21.54 -4.38 11.48
CA ASP A 58 22.63 -5.36 11.54
C ASP A 58 22.63 -6.18 12.84
N ALA A 59 21.91 -5.73 13.87
CA ALA A 59 21.69 -6.45 15.12
C ALA A 59 20.40 -7.29 15.10
N GLY A 60 19.72 -7.37 13.96
CA GLY A 60 18.47 -8.10 13.78
C GLY A 60 17.25 -7.41 14.37
N LYS A 61 17.35 -6.15 14.83
CA LYS A 61 16.22 -5.40 15.41
C LYS A 61 15.50 -4.59 14.32
N MET A 62 14.17 -4.53 14.37
CA MET A 62 13.36 -3.75 13.43
C MET A 62 13.54 -2.24 13.64
N ASN A 63 14.54 -1.66 12.98
CA ASN A 63 14.95 -0.26 13.16
C ASN A 63 15.12 0.51 11.84
N ARG A 64 15.15 -0.19 10.69
CA ARG A 64 15.32 0.40 9.37
C ARG A 64 13.97 0.59 8.68
N SER A 65 13.85 1.67 7.93
CA SER A 65 12.72 1.98 7.07
C SER A 65 12.90 1.47 5.65
N LEU A 66 11.87 1.63 4.81
CA LEU A 66 11.99 1.29 3.39
C LEU A 66 13.05 2.19 2.71
N GLN A 67 13.11 3.47 3.10
CA GLN A 67 14.11 4.39 2.61
C GLN A 67 15.54 3.97 2.99
N ASP A 68 15.75 3.53 4.23
CA ASP A 68 17.07 3.09 4.71
C ASP A 68 17.59 1.84 3.99
N THR A 69 16.68 0.99 3.49
CA THR A 69 17.01 -0.26 2.81
C THR A 69 17.11 -0.14 1.30
N ALA A 70 16.72 1.02 0.73
CA ALA A 70 16.57 1.24 -0.71
C ALA A 70 15.69 0.18 -1.40
N GLY A 71 14.73 -0.40 -0.66
CA GLY A 71 13.80 -1.39 -1.19
C GLY A 71 12.71 -0.78 -2.08
N GLY A 72 11.96 -1.65 -2.76
CA GLY A 72 10.84 -1.24 -3.61
C GLY A 72 9.53 -1.01 -2.84
N LEU A 73 8.69 -0.10 -3.33
CA LEU A 73 7.30 0.05 -2.88
C LEU A 73 6.34 -0.41 -3.97
N LEU A 74 5.44 -1.34 -3.68
CA LEU A 74 4.33 -1.70 -4.56
C LEU A 74 3.00 -1.21 -3.95
N LEU A 75 2.38 -0.21 -4.57
CA LEU A 75 1.09 0.36 -4.14
C LEU A 75 -0.07 -0.30 -4.87
N VAL A 76 -1.03 -0.88 -4.14
CA VAL A 76 -2.23 -1.52 -4.73
C VAL A 76 -3.48 -0.95 -4.08
N SER A 77 -4.41 -0.43 -4.88
CA SER A 77 -5.70 0.06 -4.38
C SER A 77 -6.54 -1.09 -3.80
N GLN A 78 -7.04 -0.95 -2.57
CA GLN A 78 -7.77 -2.00 -1.85
C GLN A 78 -8.96 -1.42 -1.07
N PHE A 79 -10.06 -1.08 -1.75
CA PHE A 79 -11.25 -0.49 -1.11
C PHE A 79 -11.85 -1.35 0.02
N THR A 80 -11.58 -2.66 0.01
CA THR A 80 -12.12 -3.57 1.04
C THR A 80 -11.60 -3.30 2.44
N LEU A 81 -10.50 -2.55 2.60
CA LEU A 81 -10.02 -2.14 3.92
C LEU A 81 -11.02 -1.21 4.64
N LEU A 82 -11.92 -0.55 3.90
CA LEU A 82 -12.98 0.30 4.43
C LEU A 82 -14.21 -0.49 4.91
N ALA A 83 -14.19 -1.81 4.78
CA ALA A 83 -15.36 -2.63 5.09
C ALA A 83 -15.75 -2.48 6.56
N ASN A 84 -17.00 -2.07 6.81
CA ASN A 84 -17.62 -2.36 8.10
C ASN A 84 -18.00 -3.85 8.13
N THR A 85 -17.51 -4.55 9.15
CA THR A 85 -17.71 -5.99 9.33
C THR A 85 -18.37 -6.34 10.66
N ASP A 86 -18.97 -5.37 11.36
CA ASP A 86 -19.48 -5.53 12.73
C ASP A 86 -20.73 -6.43 12.81
N LYS A 87 -21.50 -6.54 11.72
CA LYS A 87 -22.79 -7.26 11.70
C LYS A 87 -22.95 -8.13 10.46
N GLY A 88 -23.48 -9.35 10.68
CA GLY A 88 -23.81 -10.28 9.60
C GLY A 88 -22.59 -10.98 9.00
N ARG A 89 -22.69 -11.38 7.73
CA ARG A 89 -21.63 -12.08 6.98
C ARG A 89 -21.29 -11.40 5.64
N ARG A 90 -21.86 -10.22 5.38
CA ARG A 90 -21.64 -9.43 4.17
C ARG A 90 -21.04 -8.10 4.58
N PRO A 91 -19.82 -7.74 4.13
CA PRO A 91 -19.22 -6.45 4.44
C PRO A 91 -20.08 -5.31 3.87
N SER A 92 -20.09 -4.18 4.58
CA SER A 92 -20.72 -2.93 4.14
C SER A 92 -19.67 -1.89 3.79
N PHE A 93 -19.98 -1.06 2.79
CA PHE A 93 -19.08 -0.03 2.25
C PHE A 93 -19.73 1.35 2.20
N THR A 94 -20.79 1.57 2.99
CA THR A 94 -21.63 2.78 2.98
C THR A 94 -20.82 4.08 3.08
N ASP A 95 -19.70 4.05 3.80
CA ASP A 95 -18.86 5.23 4.06
C ASP A 95 -17.69 5.38 3.10
N SER A 96 -17.68 4.63 1.99
CA SER A 96 -16.63 4.74 0.96
C SER A 96 -16.69 6.09 0.23
N PRO A 97 -15.54 6.67 -0.17
CA PRO A 97 -15.49 7.86 -1.00
C PRO A 97 -16.09 7.63 -2.40
N PRO A 98 -16.40 8.72 -3.14
CA PRO A 98 -16.64 8.65 -4.59
C PRO A 98 -15.48 8.00 -5.34
N VAL A 99 -15.77 7.32 -6.44
CA VAL A 99 -14.78 6.58 -7.23
C VAL A 99 -13.75 7.54 -7.85
N GLU A 100 -14.20 8.68 -8.37
CA GLU A 100 -13.34 9.69 -9.01
C GLU A 100 -12.34 10.29 -8.01
N MET A 101 -12.80 10.54 -6.78
CA MET A 101 -11.93 10.97 -5.67
C MET A 101 -10.90 9.89 -5.32
N SER A 102 -11.33 8.62 -5.28
CA SER A 102 -10.44 7.49 -4.96
C SER A 102 -9.33 7.32 -6.00
N ILE A 103 -9.68 7.42 -7.28
CA ILE A 103 -8.72 7.36 -8.39
C ILE A 103 -7.71 8.50 -8.26
N ALA A 104 -8.18 9.74 -8.14
CA ALA A 104 -7.31 10.91 -8.07
C ALA A 104 -6.34 10.86 -6.88
N LEU A 105 -6.82 10.47 -5.70
CA LEU A 105 -5.99 10.37 -4.50
C LEU A 105 -5.05 9.16 -4.51
N TYR A 106 -5.46 8.04 -5.11
CA TYR A 106 -4.56 6.91 -5.34
C TYR A 106 -3.43 7.27 -6.31
N GLU A 107 -3.74 7.92 -7.44
CA GLU A 107 -2.72 8.42 -8.38
C GLU A 107 -1.78 9.43 -7.72
N HIS A 108 -2.31 10.33 -6.88
CA HIS A 108 -1.50 11.25 -6.07
C HIS A 108 -0.52 10.51 -5.16
N SER A 109 -0.96 9.41 -4.52
CA SER A 109 -0.09 8.59 -3.66
C SER A 109 1.12 8.03 -4.41
N ILE A 110 0.91 7.58 -5.65
CA ILE A 110 1.96 7.03 -6.50
C ILE A 110 2.92 8.14 -6.93
N MET A 111 2.39 9.29 -7.39
CA MET A 111 3.21 10.42 -7.80
C MET A 111 4.09 10.93 -6.65
N HIS A 112 3.52 11.08 -5.46
CA HIS A 112 4.26 11.50 -4.28
C HIS A 112 5.29 10.45 -3.85
N ALA A 113 4.96 9.16 -3.86
CA ALA A 113 5.93 8.11 -3.54
C ALA A 113 7.15 8.14 -4.50
N LYS A 114 6.92 8.42 -5.79
CA LYS A 114 7.97 8.54 -6.80
C LYS A 114 8.89 9.76 -6.61
N THR A 115 8.51 10.75 -5.82
CA THR A 115 9.42 11.86 -5.46
C THR A 115 10.36 11.49 -4.31
N LEU A 116 10.02 10.45 -3.53
CA LEU A 116 10.75 10.04 -2.33
C LEU A 116 11.58 8.76 -2.53
N LEU A 117 11.16 7.88 -3.45
CA LEU A 117 11.80 6.59 -3.72
C LEU A 117 12.11 6.41 -5.20
N GLN A 118 13.21 5.71 -5.49
CA GLN A 118 13.58 5.35 -6.86
C GLN A 118 12.70 4.22 -7.43
N THR A 119 12.35 3.24 -6.60
CA THR A 119 11.65 2.04 -7.02
C THR A 119 10.22 2.03 -6.50
N VAL A 120 9.29 2.52 -7.31
CA VAL A 120 7.85 2.49 -7.02
C VAL A 120 7.11 1.80 -8.16
N ALA A 121 6.45 0.69 -7.83
CA ALA A 121 5.52 -0.03 -8.69
C ALA A 121 4.08 0.19 -8.21
N GLN A 122 3.12 -0.07 -9.08
CA GLN A 122 1.70 0.16 -8.81
C GLN A 122 0.83 -0.93 -9.45
N GLY A 123 -0.37 -1.08 -8.90
CA GLY A 123 -1.47 -1.77 -9.57
C GLY A 123 -2.21 -0.87 -10.57
N GLU A 124 -3.35 -1.36 -11.04
CA GLU A 124 -4.29 -0.63 -11.89
C GLU A 124 -5.61 -0.48 -11.14
N PHE A 125 -6.03 0.76 -10.90
CA PHE A 125 -7.21 1.03 -10.10
C PHE A 125 -8.47 0.43 -10.75
N GLY A 126 -9.24 -0.33 -9.98
CA GLY A 126 -10.49 -0.93 -10.44
C GLY A 126 -10.36 -2.17 -11.34
N ALA A 127 -9.14 -2.58 -11.71
CA ALA A 127 -8.91 -3.80 -12.47
C ALA A 127 -9.00 -5.07 -11.59
N ASP A 128 -9.32 -6.22 -12.21
CA ASP A 128 -9.18 -7.53 -11.56
C ASP A 128 -7.70 -7.91 -11.46
N MET A 129 -7.09 -7.55 -10.34
CA MET A 129 -5.68 -7.74 -10.08
C MET A 129 -5.41 -9.08 -9.39
N LYS A 130 -4.36 -9.79 -9.85
CA LYS A 130 -3.75 -10.91 -9.11
C LYS A 130 -2.45 -10.44 -8.48
N VAL A 131 -2.46 -10.27 -7.16
CA VAL A 131 -1.28 -9.85 -6.40
C VAL A 131 -0.57 -11.09 -5.86
N SER A 132 0.70 -11.24 -6.19
CA SER A 132 1.59 -12.30 -5.68
C SER A 132 2.65 -11.67 -4.79
N LEU A 133 2.93 -12.27 -3.64
CA LEU A 133 3.96 -11.80 -2.73
C LEU A 133 4.58 -12.96 -1.95
N GLU A 134 5.78 -12.74 -1.43
CA GLU A 134 6.37 -13.53 -0.37
C GLU A 134 6.55 -12.62 0.86
N ASN A 135 5.71 -12.81 1.88
CA ASN A 135 5.73 -12.00 3.11
C ASN A 135 6.89 -12.45 4.03
N ASP A 136 7.86 -11.56 4.22
CA ASP A 136 9.08 -11.84 4.96
C ASP A 136 8.87 -11.61 6.47
N GLY A 137 8.75 -12.71 7.23
CA GLY A 137 8.55 -12.72 8.68
C GLY A 137 7.54 -13.77 9.16
N PRO A 138 6.23 -13.62 8.85
CA PRO A 138 5.63 -12.48 8.16
C PRO A 138 5.53 -11.24 9.05
N VAL A 139 5.72 -10.06 8.46
CA VAL A 139 5.55 -8.76 9.12
C VAL A 139 4.46 -7.97 8.40
N THR A 140 3.40 -7.61 9.13
CA THR A 140 2.23 -6.91 8.59
C THR A 140 1.78 -5.84 9.57
N PHE A 141 1.54 -4.62 9.09
CA PHE A 141 1.06 -3.51 9.91
C PHE A 141 -0.14 -2.85 9.27
N TRP A 142 -1.10 -2.47 10.12
CA TRP A 142 -2.22 -1.60 9.78
C TRP A 142 -1.87 -0.17 10.17
N LEU A 143 -1.90 0.74 9.21
CA LEU A 143 -1.59 2.15 9.40
C LEU A 143 -2.81 2.99 9.01
N GLU A 144 -3.10 4.00 9.83
CA GLU A 144 -4.12 5.02 9.55
C GLU A 144 -3.55 6.41 9.80
N VAL A 145 -4.05 7.42 9.07
CA VAL A 145 -3.73 8.84 9.25
C VAL A 145 -4.90 9.76 8.97
#